data_AF-A0A7C3HQE2-F1
#
_entry.id   AF-A0A7C3HQE2-F1
#
_cell.length_a   1.000
_cell.length_b   1.000
_cell.length_c   1.000
_cell.angle_alpha   90.00
_cell.angle_beta   90.00
_cell.angle_gamma   90.00
#
_symmetry.space_group_name_H-M   'P 1'
#
loop_
_entity.id
_entity.type
_entity.pdbx_description
1 polymer ?
#
loop_
_entity_poly.entity_id
_entity_poly.type
_entity_poly.pdbx_seq_one_letter_code
_entity_poly.pdbx_strand_id
1 'polypeptide(L)'
;MAGIAWRGDRRPAHPPPDARGRLSRADRQKLEGLALRLRAYAAYIKITLKLTLRDRVVLFFNFLMPLLFFIAFGEGMGAETSPGAMSQVLSLVLMFGVLGTGFFGGGIRATMDREAGILRRFKVAPITPAPLLAASMITGWAVFLPSVVFFVLLARWRYGWDQPLNFTSLLIVVSVGVLAFRSMGLIIASVTNSMQESQIIAQLLYMPMLLLSGAAVPLHILPDWLQRVAQFLPATHFYLGTQGILVRHETAWDNRAALGAMLLAMAAGFWVSMKLFRWEKDEKVKPAAKLWLAGVMVPFLLIGAWQMIDRRNEAKVRMIERQSRRSQSWLIRDVRIFTGDGSVIERGGLLIRNSRIEQIYAGAAPDPKDVRAEAVEAGGRTLLPALIDSGVALSQPGGRVSQKAIEEALKAYAYCGVGALAVPQDPQGMADLARRKVDSGEWLGPEILPAPPAPVLSLTAAQTTAGDLSLLRDDLSQQFFPAPYLQSLASLASARKPAPEALQQAIGALRLAREQGGLPSPSGGAGGWLQLHGPGLVHELGLWVEAGIPPGDALMAATAAAADRAGAGNRLGRIRPGLDATLLIVDGNPLEDIRALGRIHSVFVRGERIVRGELASENKKAEK
;
A
#
# COMPACT_ATOMS: atom_id res chain seq x y z
N MET A 1 62.70 41.26 44.16
CA MET A 1 63.12 41.55 42.78
C MET A 1 63.24 40.24 42.00
N ALA A 2 62.50 40.17 40.89
CA ALA A 2 62.50 39.29 39.72
C ALA A 2 63.30 37.95 39.67
N GLY A 3 62.65 36.92 39.11
CA GLY A 3 63.33 35.93 38.25
C GLY A 3 62.80 34.48 38.29
N ILE A 4 61.60 34.22 37.75
CA ILE A 4 61.05 32.86 37.53
C ILE A 4 61.70 32.23 36.29
N ALA A 5 62.25 31.01 36.41
CA ALA A 5 62.68 30.19 35.27
C ALA A 5 61.94 28.84 35.24
N TRP A 6 61.12 28.67 34.21
CA TRP A 6 60.35 27.46 33.86
C TRP A 6 61.28 26.31 33.42
N ARG A 7 61.20 25.13 34.06
CA ARG A 7 61.73 23.87 33.49
C ARG A 7 60.60 23.15 32.76
N GLY A 8 60.72 23.07 31.44
CA GLY A 8 59.82 22.27 30.59
C GLY A 8 60.11 20.77 30.72
N ASP A 9 59.07 20.00 31.02
CA ASP A 9 59.04 18.54 30.91
C ASP A 9 59.27 18.10 29.46
N ARG A 10 60.38 17.39 29.21
CA ARG A 10 60.62 16.69 27.94
C ARG A 10 59.80 15.39 27.93
N ARG A 11 58.73 15.36 27.13
CA ARG A 11 58.07 14.10 26.74
C ARG A 11 59.08 13.19 26.02
N PRO A 12 59.09 11.86 26.25
CA PRO A 12 59.94 10.96 25.50
C PRO A 12 59.56 10.97 24.02
N ALA A 13 60.56 11.12 23.15
CA ALA A 13 60.40 11.13 21.70
C ALA A 13 59.85 9.77 21.20
N HIS A 14 58.85 9.82 20.32
CA HIS A 14 58.43 8.65 19.56
C HIS A 14 59.63 8.09 18.77
N PRO A 15 59.85 6.77 18.73
CA PRO A 15 60.89 6.20 17.89
C PRO A 15 60.58 6.45 16.40
N PRO A 16 61.60 6.69 15.56
CA PRO A 16 61.41 6.96 14.14
C PRO A 16 60.81 5.74 13.43
N PRO A 17 59.98 5.94 12.38
CA PRO A 17 59.42 4.85 11.58
C PRO A 17 60.53 4.10 10.85
N ASP A 18 60.56 2.77 11.01
CA ASP A 18 61.51 1.86 10.38
C ASP A 18 61.37 1.90 8.85
N ALA A 19 62.45 2.26 8.14
CA ALA A 19 62.48 2.52 6.69
C ALA A 19 62.36 1.27 5.79
N ARG A 20 61.74 0.18 6.26
CA ARG A 20 61.57 -1.07 5.51
C ARG A 20 60.17 -1.65 5.59
N GLY A 21 59.11 -0.84 5.48
CA GLY A 21 57.72 -1.30 5.26
C GLY A 21 57.20 -2.39 6.22
N ARG A 22 57.88 -2.62 7.34
CA ARG A 22 57.60 -3.65 8.33
C ARG A 22 56.94 -2.94 9.49
N LEU A 23 55.69 -3.30 9.74
CA LEU A 23 54.94 -2.86 10.91
C LEU A 23 55.83 -2.95 12.17
N SER A 24 55.79 -1.90 13.00
CA SER A 24 56.56 -1.84 14.25
C SER A 24 56.23 -3.04 15.14
N ARG A 25 57.14 -3.44 16.04
CA ARG A 25 56.87 -4.56 16.97
C ARG A 25 55.59 -4.36 17.78
N ALA A 26 55.28 -3.12 18.16
CA ALA A 26 54.05 -2.76 18.87
C ALA A 26 52.80 -2.94 18.01
N ASP A 27 52.85 -2.59 16.72
CA ASP A 27 51.73 -2.77 15.79
C ASP A 27 51.52 -4.25 15.44
N ARG A 28 52.60 -5.04 15.32
CA ARG A 28 52.52 -6.50 15.15
C ARG A 28 51.86 -7.19 16.34
N GLN A 29 52.26 -6.85 17.57
CA GLN A 29 51.62 -7.40 18.77
C GLN A 29 50.15 -7.01 18.88
N LYS A 30 49.78 -5.77 18.50
CA LYS A 30 48.37 -5.34 18.43
C LYS A 30 47.58 -6.15 17.39
N LEU A 31 48.13 -6.36 16.20
CA LEU A 31 47.50 -7.14 15.13
C LEU A 31 47.39 -8.63 15.49
N GLU A 32 48.41 -9.21 16.12
CA GLU A 32 48.37 -10.59 16.62
C GLU A 32 47.32 -10.77 17.72
N GLY A 33 47.22 -9.81 18.66
CA GLY A 33 46.18 -9.81 19.68
C GLY A 33 44.76 -9.65 19.08
N LEU A 34 44.61 -8.82 18.04
CA LEU A 34 43.34 -8.63 17.34
C LEU A 34 42.96 -9.89 16.53
N ALA A 35 43.92 -10.52 15.86
CA ALA A 35 43.73 -11.79 15.15
C ALA A 35 43.35 -12.93 16.11
N LEU A 36 43.97 -13.01 17.29
CA LEU A 36 43.61 -13.98 18.32
C LEU A 36 42.16 -13.79 18.80
N ARG A 37 41.75 -12.53 19.03
CA ARG A 37 40.35 -12.19 19.38
C ARG A 37 39.39 -12.60 18.26
N LEU A 38 39.67 -12.25 17.00
CA LEU A 38 38.82 -12.63 15.87
C LEU A 38 38.70 -14.15 15.71
N ARG A 39 39.78 -14.90 15.95
CA ARG A 39 39.74 -16.37 15.95
C ARG A 39 38.82 -16.92 17.04
N ALA A 40 38.82 -16.33 18.23
CA ALA A 40 37.92 -16.73 19.31
C ALA A 40 36.44 -16.49 18.95
N TYR A 41 36.11 -15.34 18.34
CA TYR A 41 34.77 -15.07 17.81
C TYR A 41 34.37 -16.11 16.77
N ALA A 42 35.20 -16.32 15.77
CA ALA A 42 34.91 -17.27 14.69
C ALA A 42 34.74 -18.70 15.20
N ALA A 43 35.59 -19.14 16.14
CA ALA A 43 35.48 -20.45 16.76
C ALA A 43 34.16 -20.62 17.50
N TYR A 44 33.77 -19.64 18.31
CA TYR A 44 32.52 -19.70 19.08
C TYR A 44 31.28 -19.63 18.18
N ILE A 45 31.30 -18.79 17.14
CA ILE A 45 30.25 -18.74 16.10
C ILE A 45 30.10 -20.12 15.45
N LYS A 46 31.20 -20.74 15.02
CA LYS A 46 31.19 -22.05 14.35
C LYS A 46 30.61 -23.14 15.26
N ILE A 47 30.98 -23.16 16.54
CA ILE A 47 30.47 -24.11 17.52
C ILE A 47 28.96 -23.89 17.72
N THR A 48 28.54 -22.64 17.96
CA THR A 48 27.14 -22.28 18.19
C THR A 48 26.29 -22.65 16.99
N LEU A 49 26.72 -22.29 15.78
CA LEU A 49 26.02 -22.63 14.53
C LEU A 49 25.88 -24.15 14.35
N LYS A 50 26.94 -24.92 14.63
CA LYS A 50 26.91 -26.38 14.54
C LYS A 50 25.95 -26.99 15.57
N LEU A 51 25.88 -26.45 16.79
CA LEU A 51 24.92 -26.89 17.81
C LEU A 51 23.49 -26.54 17.40
N THR A 52 23.25 -25.33 16.91
CA THR A 52 21.93 -24.87 16.45
C THR A 52 21.41 -25.72 15.30
N LEU A 53 22.25 -26.04 14.32
CA LEU A 53 21.87 -26.89 13.18
C LEU A 53 21.66 -28.37 13.56
N ARG A 54 22.05 -28.80 14.77
CA ARG A 54 21.82 -30.16 15.27
C ARG A 54 20.59 -30.25 16.17
N ASP A 55 20.04 -29.12 16.59
CA ASP A 55 18.89 -29.04 17.47
C ASP A 55 17.60 -29.15 16.65
N ARG A 56 16.98 -30.33 16.69
CA ARG A 56 15.77 -30.64 15.91
C ARG A 56 14.60 -29.70 16.26
N VAL A 57 14.50 -29.28 17.51
CA VAL A 57 13.43 -28.36 17.96
C VAL A 57 13.65 -26.99 17.32
N VAL A 58 14.89 -26.50 17.31
CA VAL A 58 15.22 -25.23 16.66
C VAL A 58 15.01 -25.28 15.15
N LEU A 59 15.37 -26.37 14.50
CA LEU A 59 15.13 -26.54 13.06
C LEU A 59 13.63 -26.59 12.73
N PHE A 60 12.83 -27.28 13.53
CA PHE A 60 11.38 -27.33 13.39
C PHE A 60 10.76 -25.92 13.43
N PHE A 61 11.08 -25.14 14.45
CA PHE A 61 10.49 -23.80 14.62
C PHE A 61 11.05 -22.75 13.64
N ASN A 62 12.29 -22.89 13.17
CA ASN A 62 12.87 -21.93 12.22
C ASN A 62 12.54 -22.22 10.76
N PHE A 63 12.25 -23.47 10.39
CA PHE A 63 12.03 -23.85 9.00
C PHE A 63 10.65 -24.45 8.74
N LEU A 64 10.27 -25.50 9.49
CA LEU A 64 9.01 -26.20 9.23
C LEU A 64 7.79 -25.35 9.61
N MET A 65 7.81 -24.69 10.77
CA MET A 65 6.71 -23.82 11.20
C MET A 65 6.46 -22.64 10.23
N PRO A 66 7.48 -21.86 9.82
CA PRO A 66 7.29 -20.82 8.82
C PRO A 66 6.84 -21.36 7.46
N LEU A 67 7.26 -22.57 7.06
CA LEU A 67 6.76 -23.23 5.84
C LEU A 67 5.28 -23.56 5.94
N LEU A 68 4.81 -24.07 7.09
CA LEU A 68 3.38 -24.32 7.31
C LEU A 68 2.59 -23.01 7.23
N PHE A 69 3.07 -21.93 7.85
CA PHE A 69 2.43 -20.62 7.74
C PHE A 69 2.46 -20.07 6.31
N PHE A 70 3.57 -20.25 5.59
CA PHE A 70 3.69 -19.83 4.19
C PHE A 70 2.63 -20.49 3.31
N ILE A 71 2.44 -21.80 3.45
CA ILE A 71 1.41 -22.54 2.72
C ILE A 71 0.02 -22.10 3.19
N ALA A 72 -0.23 -22.08 4.49
CA ALA A 72 -1.54 -21.74 5.05
C ALA A 72 -2.01 -20.33 4.63
N PHE A 73 -1.13 -19.33 4.69
CA PHE A 73 -1.44 -17.97 4.25
C PHE A 73 -1.43 -17.83 2.72
N GLY A 74 -0.57 -18.57 2.01
CA GLY A 74 -0.56 -18.61 0.54
C GLY A 74 -1.91 -19.05 -0.02
N GLU A 75 -2.43 -20.17 0.49
CA GLU A 75 -3.75 -20.68 0.10
C GLU A 75 -4.88 -19.77 0.64
N GLY A 76 -4.81 -19.38 1.92
CA GLY A 76 -5.87 -18.61 2.57
C GLY A 76 -6.05 -17.18 2.06
N MET A 77 -5.00 -16.56 1.50
CA MET A 77 -5.03 -15.18 0.99
C MET A 77 -5.12 -15.10 -0.55
N GLY A 78 -5.28 -16.22 -1.25
CA GLY A 78 -5.40 -16.23 -2.72
C GLY A 78 -4.11 -15.85 -3.43
N ALA A 79 -2.95 -16.30 -2.94
CA ALA A 79 -1.65 -15.95 -3.51
C ALA A 79 -1.44 -16.46 -4.95
N GLU A 80 -2.24 -17.43 -5.40
CA GLU A 80 -2.25 -17.90 -6.79
C GLU A 80 -2.88 -16.89 -7.76
N THR A 81 -3.86 -16.09 -7.30
CA THR A 81 -4.66 -15.19 -8.15
C THR A 81 -4.23 -13.73 -8.07
N SER A 82 -3.52 -13.36 -7.00
CA SER A 82 -3.02 -12.00 -6.76
C SER A 82 -1.51 -12.02 -6.43
N PRO A 83 -0.65 -11.52 -7.34
CA PRO A 83 0.77 -11.32 -7.06
C PRO A 83 1.02 -10.42 -5.84
N GLY A 84 0.15 -9.43 -5.62
CA GLY A 84 0.18 -8.57 -4.44
C GLY A 84 -0.07 -9.34 -3.13
N ALA A 85 -1.05 -10.27 -3.13
CA ALA A 85 -1.31 -11.13 -1.99
C ALA A 85 -0.10 -12.04 -1.68
N MET A 86 0.55 -12.60 -2.70
CA MET A 86 1.77 -13.40 -2.50
C MET A 86 2.91 -12.55 -1.89
N SER A 87 3.11 -11.32 -2.37
CA SER A 87 4.09 -10.39 -1.78
C SER A 87 3.77 -10.09 -0.31
N GLN A 88 2.49 -9.99 0.06
CA GLN A 88 2.03 -9.85 1.44
C GLN A 88 2.34 -11.09 2.29
N VAL A 89 2.06 -12.28 1.78
CA VAL A 89 2.40 -13.56 2.45
C VAL A 89 3.91 -13.67 2.70
N LEU A 90 4.75 -13.29 1.73
CA LEU A 90 6.20 -13.27 1.89
C LEU A 90 6.62 -12.34 3.04
N SER A 91 6.16 -11.08 3.04
CA SER A 91 6.43 -10.15 4.15
C SER A 91 5.95 -10.67 5.50
N LEU A 92 4.76 -11.27 5.54
CA LEU A 92 4.17 -11.82 6.75
C LEU A 92 5.04 -12.94 7.33
N VAL A 93 5.41 -13.92 6.51
CA VAL A 93 6.25 -15.06 6.92
C VAL A 93 7.65 -14.59 7.36
N LEU A 94 8.25 -13.65 6.64
CA LEU A 94 9.51 -13.03 7.04
C LEU A 94 9.38 -12.31 8.38
N MET A 95 8.28 -11.60 8.62
CA MET A 95 8.00 -10.92 9.88
C MET A 95 7.86 -11.89 11.05
N PHE A 96 7.10 -12.97 10.88
CA PHE A 96 7.00 -14.06 11.87
C PHE A 96 8.38 -14.63 12.21
N GLY A 97 9.19 -14.90 11.19
CA GLY A 97 10.54 -15.43 11.35
C GLY A 97 11.50 -14.47 12.06
N VAL A 98 11.49 -13.19 11.69
CA VAL A 98 12.36 -12.17 12.30
C VAL A 98 11.99 -11.93 13.76
N LEU A 99 10.70 -11.76 14.07
CA LEU A 99 10.25 -11.61 15.45
C LEU A 99 10.49 -12.88 16.27
N GLY A 100 10.24 -14.05 15.68
CA GLY A 100 10.42 -15.35 16.32
C GLY A 100 11.88 -15.59 16.70
N THR A 101 12.80 -15.42 15.75
CA THR A 101 14.24 -15.58 15.99
C THR A 101 14.80 -14.54 16.94
N GLY A 102 14.24 -13.32 16.97
CA GLY A 102 14.60 -12.26 17.89
C GLY A 102 14.22 -12.57 19.34
N PHE A 103 12.91 -12.74 19.59
CA PHE A 103 12.36 -12.85 20.94
C PHE A 103 12.41 -14.26 21.53
N PHE A 104 12.11 -15.29 20.74
CA PHE A 104 12.08 -16.69 21.20
C PHE A 104 13.34 -17.48 20.86
N GLY A 105 14.23 -16.90 20.06
CA GLY A 105 15.52 -17.50 19.71
C GLY A 105 16.63 -17.18 20.72
N GLY A 106 17.51 -16.25 20.33
CA GLY A 106 18.77 -16.01 21.06
C GLY A 106 18.59 -15.48 22.48
N GLY A 107 17.52 -14.73 22.76
CA GLY A 107 17.23 -14.17 24.07
C GLY A 107 16.91 -15.24 25.12
N ILE A 108 15.86 -16.03 24.89
CA ILE A 108 15.47 -17.12 25.80
C ILE A 108 16.61 -18.12 25.99
N ARG A 109 17.32 -18.48 24.91
CA ARG A 109 18.45 -19.40 25.00
C ARG A 109 19.59 -18.86 25.86
N ALA A 110 19.88 -17.57 25.78
CA ALA A 110 20.89 -16.96 26.64
C ALA A 110 20.49 -17.01 28.14
N THR A 111 19.20 -16.82 28.46
CA THR A 111 18.70 -16.99 29.84
C THR A 111 18.80 -18.45 30.29
N MET A 112 18.43 -19.39 29.42
CA MET A 112 18.52 -20.82 29.67
C MET A 112 19.97 -21.26 29.92
N ASP A 113 20.92 -20.80 29.09
CA ASP A 113 22.35 -21.10 29.25
C ASP A 113 22.91 -20.52 30.56
N ARG A 114 22.38 -19.37 31.01
CA ARG A 114 22.73 -18.77 32.31
C ARG A 114 22.22 -19.61 33.48
N GLU A 115 20.96 -20.04 33.43
CA GLU A 115 20.35 -20.89 34.46
C GLU A 115 21.00 -22.26 34.56
N ALA A 116 21.38 -22.84 33.42
CA ALA A 116 22.12 -24.10 33.33
C ALA A 116 23.59 -23.97 33.77
N GLY A 117 24.06 -22.77 34.11
CA GLY A 117 25.43 -22.52 34.53
C GLY A 117 26.47 -22.67 33.42
N ILE A 118 26.05 -22.70 32.14
CA ILE A 118 26.94 -22.78 30.99
C ILE A 118 27.77 -21.50 30.89
N LEU A 119 27.13 -20.34 31.07
CA LEU A 119 27.81 -19.03 31.02
C LEU A 119 28.85 -18.88 32.14
N ARG A 120 28.60 -19.46 33.32
CA ARG A 120 29.55 -19.43 34.45
C ARG A 120 30.92 -20.02 34.09
N ARG A 121 30.95 -21.03 33.21
CA ARG A 121 32.19 -21.67 32.74
C ARG A 121 33.05 -20.75 31.89
N PHE A 122 32.47 -19.72 31.29
CA PHE A 122 33.20 -18.73 30.50
C PHE A 122 33.78 -17.60 31.35
N LYS A 123 33.29 -17.41 32.58
CA LYS A 123 33.76 -16.37 33.53
C LYS A 123 35.23 -16.55 33.94
N VAL A 124 35.75 -17.78 33.89
CA VAL A 124 37.16 -18.09 34.20
C VAL A 124 38.11 -17.81 33.03
N ALA A 125 37.56 -17.64 31.81
CA ALA A 125 38.35 -17.23 30.66
C ALA A 125 38.46 -15.69 30.63
N PRO A 126 39.58 -15.11 30.18
CA PRO A 126 39.75 -13.66 30.06
C PRO A 126 38.98 -13.11 28.82
N ILE A 127 37.69 -13.39 28.73
CA ILE A 127 36.81 -12.95 27.64
C ILE A 127 35.76 -11.97 28.16
N THR A 128 35.48 -10.94 27.36
CA THR A 128 34.32 -10.08 27.59
C THR A 128 33.03 -10.81 27.15
N PRO A 129 31.83 -10.30 27.48
CA PRO A 129 30.57 -10.85 26.96
C PRO A 129 30.37 -10.70 25.45
N ALA A 130 31.11 -9.79 24.81
CA ALA A 130 30.90 -9.42 23.41
C ALA A 130 31.00 -10.58 22.39
N PRO A 131 31.93 -11.55 22.48
CA PRO A 131 31.97 -12.71 21.59
C PRO A 131 30.75 -13.62 21.72
N LEU A 132 30.22 -13.79 22.93
CA LEU A 132 29.03 -14.62 23.20
C LEU A 132 27.79 -13.98 22.56
N LEU A 133 27.60 -12.69 22.78
CA LEU A 133 26.48 -11.92 22.24
C LEU A 133 26.56 -11.81 20.71
N ALA A 134 27.74 -11.48 20.16
CA ALA A 134 27.94 -11.38 18.73
C ALA A 134 27.73 -12.73 18.04
N ALA A 135 28.19 -13.83 18.64
CA ALA A 135 27.94 -15.15 18.09
C ALA A 135 26.46 -15.52 18.10
N SER A 136 25.71 -15.17 19.14
CA SER A 136 24.25 -15.35 19.15
C SER A 136 23.58 -14.56 18.03
N MET A 137 23.98 -13.31 17.79
CA MET A 137 23.42 -12.48 16.70
C MET A 137 23.72 -13.08 15.32
N ILE A 138 25.00 -13.36 15.05
CA ILE A 138 25.47 -13.87 13.75
C ILE A 138 24.91 -15.27 13.47
N THR A 139 24.82 -16.14 14.48
CA THR A 139 24.25 -17.48 14.31
C THR A 139 22.78 -17.40 13.89
N GLY A 140 21.98 -16.54 14.54
CA GLY A 140 20.58 -16.36 14.14
C GLY A 140 20.43 -15.81 12.73
N TRP A 141 21.25 -14.82 12.37
CA TRP A 141 21.28 -14.26 11.03
C TRP A 141 21.66 -15.32 9.97
N ALA A 142 22.71 -16.10 10.21
CA ALA A 142 23.18 -17.13 9.30
C ALA A 142 22.18 -18.29 9.13
N VAL A 143 21.44 -18.63 10.19
CA VAL A 143 20.39 -19.67 10.14
C VAL A 143 19.15 -19.15 9.42
N PHE A 144 18.80 -17.87 9.58
CA PHE A 144 17.57 -17.30 9.03
C PHE A 144 17.69 -16.97 7.53
N LEU A 145 18.79 -16.39 7.07
CA LEU A 145 18.90 -15.92 5.68
C LEU A 145 18.60 -16.97 4.59
N PRO A 146 19.02 -18.25 4.71
CA PRO A 146 18.65 -19.28 3.75
C PRO A 146 17.13 -19.45 3.58
N SER A 147 16.34 -19.20 4.63
CA SER A 147 14.87 -19.27 4.56
C SER A 147 14.28 -18.19 3.64
N VAL A 148 14.90 -17.01 3.56
CA VAL A 148 14.46 -15.93 2.67
C VAL A 148 14.57 -16.37 1.21
N VAL A 149 15.72 -16.95 0.85
CA VAL A 149 15.97 -17.48 -0.50
C VAL A 149 14.96 -18.60 -0.79
N PHE A 150 14.79 -19.51 0.16
CA PHE A 150 13.87 -20.64 0.03
C PHE A 150 12.42 -20.18 -0.20
N PHE A 151 11.90 -19.24 0.58
CA PHE A 151 10.51 -18.76 0.41
C PHE A 151 10.30 -17.98 -0.88
N VAL A 152 11.28 -17.20 -1.33
CA VAL A 152 11.21 -16.52 -2.64
C VAL A 152 11.18 -17.52 -3.79
N LEU A 153 12.05 -18.54 -3.75
CA LEU A 153 12.06 -19.60 -4.76
C LEU A 153 10.77 -20.42 -4.73
N LEU A 154 10.25 -20.71 -3.54
CA LEU A 154 9.00 -21.42 -3.37
C LEU A 154 7.81 -20.61 -3.90
N ALA A 155 7.77 -19.29 -3.65
CA ALA A 155 6.76 -18.39 -4.21
C ALA A 155 6.77 -18.41 -5.75
N ARG A 156 7.96 -18.36 -6.35
CA ARG A 156 8.14 -18.45 -7.80
C ARG A 156 7.68 -19.79 -8.36
N TRP A 157 8.12 -20.89 -7.74
CA TRP A 157 7.87 -22.23 -8.25
C TRP A 157 6.43 -22.71 -8.02
N ARG A 158 5.88 -22.53 -6.81
CA ARG A 158 4.55 -23.03 -6.43
C ARG A 158 3.42 -22.10 -6.85
N TYR A 159 3.61 -20.79 -6.70
CA TYR A 159 2.56 -19.78 -6.92
C TYR A 159 2.73 -19.01 -8.24
N GLY A 160 3.82 -19.25 -8.98
CA GLY A 160 4.09 -18.54 -10.24
C GLY A 160 4.41 -17.06 -10.04
N TRP A 161 4.93 -16.67 -8.86
CA TRP A 161 5.20 -15.28 -8.53
C TRP A 161 6.38 -14.71 -9.32
N ASP A 162 6.10 -14.03 -10.42
CA ASP A 162 7.05 -13.53 -11.42
C ASP A 162 7.46 -12.06 -11.23
N GLN A 163 7.08 -11.46 -10.10
CA GLN A 163 7.31 -10.03 -9.84
C GLN A 163 8.81 -9.68 -9.83
N PRO A 164 9.18 -8.50 -10.38
CA PRO A 164 10.56 -8.04 -10.35
C PRO A 164 11.00 -7.83 -8.91
N LEU A 165 12.12 -8.42 -8.52
CA LEU A 165 12.57 -8.39 -7.13
C LEU A 165 13.99 -7.85 -7.06
N ASN A 166 14.17 -6.76 -6.31
CA ASN A 166 15.49 -6.32 -5.87
C ASN A 166 15.95 -7.21 -4.70
N PHE A 167 16.51 -8.37 -5.04
CA PHE A 167 16.88 -9.39 -4.07
C PHE A 167 17.92 -8.89 -3.06
N THR A 168 18.88 -8.08 -3.53
CA THR A 168 19.91 -7.48 -2.68
C THR A 168 19.29 -6.56 -1.62
N SER A 169 18.33 -5.72 -2.03
CA SER A 169 17.64 -4.81 -1.09
C SER A 169 16.84 -5.59 -0.05
N LEU A 170 16.15 -6.67 -0.47
CA LEU A 170 15.42 -7.55 0.44
C LEU A 170 16.37 -8.18 1.47
N LEU A 171 17.51 -8.72 1.03
CA LEU A 171 18.52 -9.30 1.91
C LEU A 171 19.08 -8.30 2.91
N ILE A 172 19.32 -7.05 2.50
CA ILE A 172 19.80 -5.98 3.39
C ILE A 172 18.76 -5.67 4.47
N VAL A 173 17.51 -5.41 4.08
CA VAL A 173 16.43 -5.08 5.03
C VAL A 173 16.19 -6.23 5.99
N VAL A 174 16.12 -7.47 5.48
CA VAL A 174 15.96 -8.66 6.34
C VAL A 174 17.13 -8.84 7.29
N SER A 175 18.37 -8.66 6.82
CA SER A 175 19.57 -8.80 7.65
C SER A 175 19.57 -7.79 8.80
N VAL A 176 19.31 -6.51 8.51
CA VAL A 176 19.25 -5.45 9.51
C VAL A 176 18.11 -5.71 10.50
N GLY A 177 16.94 -6.13 10.00
CA GLY A 177 15.80 -6.53 10.83
C GLY A 177 16.16 -7.64 11.81
N VAL A 178 16.67 -8.79 11.31
CA VAL A 178 17.07 -9.93 12.17
C VAL A 178 18.03 -9.48 13.26
N LEU A 179 19.06 -8.73 12.92
CA LEU A 179 20.07 -8.30 13.90
C LEU A 179 19.48 -7.32 14.94
N ALA A 180 18.60 -6.40 14.52
CA ALA A 180 17.93 -5.47 15.42
C ALA A 180 16.98 -6.20 16.40
N PHE A 181 16.14 -7.12 15.95
CA PHE A 181 15.25 -7.87 16.85
C PHE A 181 16.00 -8.85 17.73
N ARG A 182 17.11 -9.44 17.25
CA ARG A 182 17.98 -10.26 18.10
C ARG A 182 18.67 -9.45 19.19
N SER A 183 19.08 -8.21 18.92
CA SER A 183 19.66 -7.35 19.96
C SER A 183 18.63 -7.07 21.06
N MET A 184 17.35 -6.84 20.71
CA MET A 184 16.26 -6.67 21.68
C MET A 184 16.05 -7.94 22.53
N GLY A 185 16.05 -9.12 21.90
CA GLY A 185 15.97 -10.39 22.62
C GLY A 185 17.11 -10.61 23.62
N LEU A 186 18.33 -10.20 23.26
CA LEU A 186 19.49 -10.27 24.17
C LEU A 186 19.36 -9.33 25.37
N ILE A 187 18.71 -8.17 25.22
CA ILE A 187 18.44 -7.29 26.36
C ILE A 187 17.47 -7.96 27.33
N ILE A 188 16.43 -8.61 26.82
CA ILE A 188 15.48 -9.38 27.64
C ILE A 188 16.25 -10.40 28.48
N ALA A 189 17.21 -11.12 27.87
CA ALA A 189 18.05 -12.07 28.58
C ALA A 189 18.91 -11.42 29.68
N SER A 190 19.45 -10.22 29.42
CA SER A 190 20.26 -9.48 30.40
C SER A 190 19.42 -8.94 31.58
N VAL A 191 18.17 -8.53 31.36
CA VAL A 191 17.34 -7.85 32.39
C VAL A 191 16.36 -8.78 33.13
N THR A 192 16.20 -10.01 32.68
CA THR A 192 15.33 -10.99 33.32
C THR A 192 16.12 -11.90 34.24
N ASN A 193 15.46 -12.46 35.25
CA ASN A 193 16.06 -13.35 36.23
C ASN A 193 15.78 -14.82 35.94
N SER A 194 14.68 -15.15 35.24
CA SER A 194 14.34 -16.53 34.89
C SER A 194 13.94 -16.74 33.43
N MET A 195 14.00 -18.00 32.96
CA MET A 195 13.51 -18.39 31.64
C MET A 195 12.02 -18.07 31.47
N GLN A 196 11.19 -18.33 32.48
CA GLN A 196 9.76 -18.02 32.47
C GLN A 196 9.52 -16.51 32.35
N GLU A 197 10.29 -15.69 33.07
CA GLU A 197 10.21 -14.23 32.98
C GLU A 197 10.63 -13.72 31.59
N SER A 198 11.69 -14.29 31.01
CA SER A 198 12.07 -14.01 29.61
C SER A 198 10.94 -14.31 28.65
N GLN A 199 10.28 -15.47 28.80
CA GLN A 199 9.18 -15.88 27.92
C GLN A 199 7.97 -14.95 28.04
N ILE A 200 7.59 -14.54 29.26
CA ILE A 200 6.48 -13.60 29.47
C ILE A 200 6.78 -12.25 28.81
N ILE A 201 7.97 -11.68 29.04
CA ILE A 201 8.34 -10.39 28.44
C ILE A 201 8.42 -10.50 26.91
N ALA A 202 9.00 -11.59 26.40
CA ALA A 202 9.06 -11.87 24.97
C ALA A 202 7.66 -11.90 24.35
N GLN A 203 6.71 -12.60 24.97
CA GLN A 203 5.31 -12.68 24.48
C GLN A 203 4.60 -11.33 24.51
N LEU A 204 4.78 -10.56 25.59
CA LEU A 204 4.20 -9.21 25.75
C LEU A 204 4.73 -8.20 24.74
N LEU A 205 5.95 -8.39 24.23
CA LEU A 205 6.49 -7.56 23.15
C LEU A 205 6.10 -8.10 21.79
N TYR A 206 6.19 -9.43 21.59
CA TYR A 206 5.93 -10.09 20.32
C TYR A 206 4.51 -9.88 19.82
N MET A 207 3.50 -10.14 20.66
CA MET A 207 2.10 -10.11 20.21
C MET A 207 1.63 -8.72 19.77
N PRO A 208 1.81 -7.65 20.59
CA PRO A 208 1.43 -6.32 20.16
C PRO A 208 2.22 -5.87 18.94
N MET A 209 3.52 -6.17 18.86
CA MET A 209 4.33 -5.83 17.69
C MET A 209 3.84 -6.53 16.42
N LEU A 210 3.52 -7.82 16.50
CA LEU A 210 2.99 -8.57 15.36
C LEU A 210 1.64 -7.99 14.91
N LEU A 211 0.72 -7.79 15.86
CA LEU A 211 -0.63 -7.31 15.58
C LEU A 211 -0.65 -5.90 15.00
N LEU A 212 0.15 -4.99 15.58
CA LEU A 212 0.16 -3.58 15.22
C LEU A 212 1.14 -3.24 14.09
N SER A 213 1.97 -4.19 13.64
CA SER A 213 2.95 -3.94 12.55
C SER A 213 2.33 -3.71 11.18
N GLY A 214 1.05 -4.05 10.99
CA GLY A 214 0.44 -4.15 9.67
C GLY A 214 0.53 -5.55 9.04
N ALA A 215 1.28 -6.48 9.65
CA ALA A 215 1.50 -7.82 9.11
C ALA A 215 0.27 -8.72 9.31
N ALA A 216 -0.15 -8.94 10.57
CA ALA A 216 -1.29 -9.80 10.87
C ALA A 216 -2.63 -9.10 10.57
N VAL A 217 -2.70 -7.80 10.85
CA VAL A 217 -3.87 -6.96 10.63
C VAL A 217 -3.41 -5.73 9.86
N PRO A 218 -3.88 -5.50 8.62
CA PRO A 218 -3.49 -4.34 7.84
C PRO A 218 -3.69 -3.02 8.61
N LEU A 219 -2.74 -2.08 8.49
CA LEU A 219 -2.77 -0.83 9.26
C LEU A 219 -4.03 0.01 9.01
N HIS A 220 -4.55 0.02 7.78
CA HIS A 220 -5.67 0.87 7.39
C HIS A 220 -7.01 0.46 8.04
N ILE A 221 -7.18 -0.80 8.45
CA ILE A 221 -8.37 -1.25 9.18
C ILE A 221 -8.30 -0.97 10.68
N LEU A 222 -7.12 -0.60 11.19
CA LEU A 222 -6.97 -0.22 12.59
C LEU A 222 -7.54 1.20 12.81
N PRO A 223 -8.19 1.46 13.96
CA PRO A 223 -8.51 2.82 14.39
C PRO A 223 -7.31 3.76 14.32
N ASP A 224 -7.52 5.04 13.98
CA ASP A 224 -6.44 6.03 13.77
C ASP A 224 -5.47 6.18 14.96
N TRP A 225 -5.95 5.97 16.18
CA TRP A 225 -5.09 5.99 17.37
C TRP A 225 -4.11 4.80 17.40
N LEU A 226 -4.54 3.62 16.96
CA LEU A 226 -3.68 2.44 16.82
C LEU A 226 -2.71 2.59 15.66
N GLN A 227 -3.14 3.19 14.55
CA GLN A 227 -2.24 3.52 13.44
C GLN A 227 -1.12 4.46 13.88
N ARG A 228 -1.43 5.44 14.73
CA ARG A 228 -0.42 6.33 15.33
C ARG A 228 0.53 5.58 16.26
N VAL A 229 0.02 4.71 17.12
CA VAL A 229 0.86 3.87 18.00
C VAL A 229 1.79 2.95 17.19
N ALA A 230 1.27 2.35 16.12
CA ALA A 230 2.02 1.45 15.26
C ALA A 230 3.29 2.09 14.67
N GLN A 231 3.28 3.39 14.37
CA GLN A 231 4.44 4.10 13.79
C GLN A 231 5.66 4.13 14.73
N PHE A 232 5.45 3.89 16.02
CA PHE A 232 6.52 3.84 17.02
C PHE A 232 7.13 2.45 17.20
N LEU A 233 6.59 1.43 16.52
CA LEU A 233 7.04 0.05 16.69
C LEU A 233 8.10 -0.32 15.64
N PRO A 234 9.22 -0.95 16.05
CA PRO A 234 10.24 -1.47 15.12
C PRO A 234 9.66 -2.41 14.05
N ALA A 235 8.68 -3.20 14.50
CA ALA A 235 7.95 -4.21 13.74
C ALA A 235 7.25 -3.62 12.51
N THR A 236 6.64 -2.44 12.67
CA THR A 236 5.96 -1.71 11.60
C THR A 236 6.94 -1.28 10.51
N HIS A 237 8.08 -0.71 10.91
CA HIS A 237 9.11 -0.28 9.96
C HIS A 237 9.71 -1.45 9.18
N PHE A 238 9.85 -2.61 9.84
CA PHE A 238 10.33 -3.82 9.17
C PHE A 238 9.33 -4.31 8.13
N TYR A 239 8.07 -4.45 8.53
CA TYR A 239 7.02 -4.92 7.66
C TYR A 239 6.85 -3.99 6.44
N LEU A 240 6.74 -2.68 6.66
CA LEU A 240 6.63 -1.69 5.58
C LEU A 240 7.86 -1.67 4.67
N GLY A 241 9.07 -1.85 5.20
CA GLY A 241 10.28 -1.93 4.39
C GLY A 241 10.31 -3.15 3.48
N THR A 242 9.89 -4.33 3.99
CA THR A 242 9.78 -5.53 3.15
C THR A 242 8.67 -5.41 2.10
N GLN A 243 7.51 -4.84 2.47
CA GLN A 243 6.41 -4.57 1.54
C GLN A 243 6.80 -3.56 0.45
N GLY A 244 7.53 -2.50 0.81
CA GLY A 244 8.04 -1.53 -0.15
C GLY A 244 8.92 -2.17 -1.22
N ILE A 245 9.78 -3.11 -0.84
CA ILE A 245 10.64 -3.83 -1.78
C ILE A 245 9.85 -4.85 -2.62
N LEU A 246 8.97 -5.64 -1.99
CA LEU A 246 8.26 -6.75 -2.63
C LEU A 246 7.08 -6.30 -3.51
N VAL A 247 6.50 -5.14 -3.22
CA VAL A 247 5.32 -4.62 -3.93
C VAL A 247 5.67 -3.40 -4.78
N ARG A 248 6.47 -2.46 -4.26
CA ARG A 248 6.77 -1.19 -4.94
C ARG A 248 8.12 -1.19 -5.67
N HIS A 249 8.84 -2.30 -5.63
CA HIS A 249 10.19 -2.43 -6.20
C HIS A 249 11.16 -1.38 -5.66
N GLU A 250 10.93 -0.92 -4.42
CA GLU A 250 11.84 0.00 -3.74
C GLU A 250 13.19 -0.65 -3.50
N THR A 251 14.18 0.21 -3.32
CA THR A 251 15.51 -0.18 -2.87
C THR A 251 15.62 -0.07 -1.35
N ALA A 252 16.68 -0.67 -0.80
CA ALA A 252 17.03 -0.46 0.61
C ALA A 252 17.23 1.04 0.92
N TRP A 253 17.68 1.83 -0.05
CA TRP A 253 17.92 3.25 0.13
C TRP A 253 16.63 4.07 0.30
N ASP A 254 15.56 3.70 -0.40
CA ASP A 254 14.25 4.34 -0.23
C ASP A 254 13.70 4.14 1.20
N ASN A 255 14.16 3.10 1.87
CA ASN A 255 13.84 2.73 3.25
C ASN A 255 14.94 3.11 4.27
N ARG A 256 15.85 4.02 3.91
CA ARG A 256 17.02 4.40 4.74
C ARG A 256 16.70 4.89 6.15
N ALA A 257 15.56 5.56 6.35
CA ALA A 257 15.18 6.06 7.67
C ALA A 257 14.86 4.89 8.62
N ALA A 258 14.02 3.96 8.16
CA ALA A 258 13.69 2.74 8.90
C ALA A 258 14.95 1.89 9.18
N LEU A 259 15.79 1.69 8.15
CA LEU A 259 17.06 0.98 8.28
C LEU A 259 18.00 1.64 9.29
N GLY A 260 18.12 2.97 9.25
CA GLY A 260 18.91 3.75 10.18
C GLY A 260 18.45 3.55 11.62
N ALA A 261 17.15 3.64 11.90
CA ALA A 261 16.63 3.37 13.25
C ALA A 261 16.87 1.93 13.70
N MET A 262 16.72 0.94 12.83
CA MET A 262 17.01 -0.45 13.18
C MET A 262 18.49 -0.67 13.46
N LEU A 263 19.40 -0.07 12.69
CA LEU A 263 20.84 -0.13 12.96
C LEU A 263 21.20 0.54 14.29
N LEU A 264 20.58 1.68 14.60
CA LEU A 264 20.75 2.36 15.89
C LEU A 264 20.21 1.50 17.04
N ALA A 265 19.04 0.89 16.88
CA ALA A 265 18.46 -0.02 17.88
C ALA A 265 19.29 -1.30 18.04
N MET A 266 19.85 -1.83 16.95
CA MET A 266 20.80 -2.93 16.96
C MET A 266 22.03 -2.58 17.80
N ALA A 267 22.67 -1.44 17.50
CA ALA A 267 23.88 -0.99 18.20
C ALA A 267 23.61 -0.68 19.68
N ALA A 268 22.53 0.07 19.98
CA ALA A 268 22.12 0.38 21.33
C ALA A 268 21.78 -0.89 22.12
N GLY A 269 21.01 -1.80 21.53
CA GLY A 269 20.63 -3.06 22.17
C GLY A 269 21.81 -3.98 22.44
N PHE A 270 22.76 -4.08 21.51
CA PHE A 270 24.01 -4.81 21.73
C PHE A 270 24.83 -4.20 22.87
N TRP A 271 24.98 -2.87 22.88
CA TRP A 271 25.72 -2.15 23.91
C TRP A 271 25.09 -2.32 25.31
N VAL A 272 23.77 -2.14 25.42
CA VAL A 272 23.01 -2.36 26.66
C VAL A 272 23.16 -3.81 27.12
N SER A 273 22.98 -4.78 26.22
CA SER A 273 23.12 -6.20 26.52
C SER A 273 24.51 -6.53 27.06
N MET A 274 25.55 -5.94 26.49
CA MET A 274 26.94 -6.12 26.94
C MET A 274 27.19 -5.52 28.32
N LYS A 275 26.60 -4.35 28.63
CA LYS A 275 26.75 -3.67 29.92
C LYS A 275 25.98 -4.35 31.05
N LEU A 276 24.80 -4.88 30.76
CA LEU A 276 23.93 -5.55 31.72
C LEU A 276 24.11 -7.08 31.71
N PHE A 277 25.12 -7.59 30.99
CA PHE A 277 25.35 -9.02 30.86
C PHE A 277 25.67 -9.66 32.21
N ARG A 278 25.15 -10.86 32.42
CA ARG A 278 25.29 -11.63 33.66
C ARG A 278 25.80 -13.02 33.39
N TRP A 279 26.76 -13.46 34.19
CA TRP A 279 27.39 -14.76 34.02
C TRP A 279 26.68 -15.86 34.81
N GLU A 280 26.02 -15.49 35.91
CA GLU A 280 25.44 -16.43 36.87
C GLU A 280 23.98 -16.11 37.15
N LYS A 281 23.20 -17.15 37.49
CA LYS A 281 21.78 -17.01 37.83
C LYS A 281 21.57 -16.20 39.11
N ASP A 282 22.51 -16.25 40.05
CA ASP A 282 22.40 -15.61 41.36
C ASP A 282 22.57 -14.09 41.32
N GLU A 283 23.13 -13.54 40.23
CA GLU A 283 23.38 -12.11 40.02
C GLU A 283 22.07 -11.32 39.73
N LYS A 284 21.09 -11.29 40.62
CA LYS A 284 19.75 -10.69 40.33
C LYS A 284 19.82 -9.18 40.00
N VAL A 285 18.97 -8.75 39.06
CA VAL A 285 18.82 -7.33 38.70
C VAL A 285 17.56 -6.72 39.30
N LYS A 286 17.65 -5.43 39.67
CA LYS A 286 16.51 -4.65 40.16
C LYS A 286 15.43 -4.53 39.07
N PRO A 287 14.13 -4.52 39.41
CA PRO A 287 13.05 -4.36 38.44
C PRO A 287 13.21 -3.14 37.51
N ALA A 288 13.81 -2.05 37.99
CA ALA A 288 14.08 -0.84 37.21
C ALA A 288 15.00 -1.08 36.01
N ALA A 289 15.86 -2.12 36.01
CA ALA A 289 16.70 -2.46 34.88
C ALA A 289 15.88 -2.82 33.62
N LYS A 290 14.63 -3.26 33.79
CA LYS A 290 13.72 -3.55 32.67
C LYS A 290 13.37 -2.29 31.86
N LEU A 291 13.51 -1.09 32.42
CA LEU A 291 13.31 0.17 31.69
C LEU A 291 14.32 0.34 30.54
N TRP A 292 15.46 -0.36 30.57
CA TRP A 292 16.38 -0.39 29.43
C TRP A 292 15.79 -1.02 28.16
N LEU A 293 14.74 -1.84 28.28
CA LEU A 293 13.97 -2.32 27.12
C LEU A 293 13.30 -1.15 26.39
N ALA A 294 12.80 -0.15 27.12
CA ALA A 294 12.25 1.06 26.52
C ALA A 294 13.34 1.93 25.86
N GLY A 295 14.57 1.89 26.38
CA GLY A 295 15.71 2.61 25.81
C GLY A 295 16.01 2.23 24.35
N VAL A 296 15.79 0.98 23.96
CA VAL A 296 15.99 0.51 22.58
C VAL A 296 14.86 0.92 21.63
N MET A 297 13.73 1.37 22.18
CA MET A 297 12.65 1.96 21.39
C MET A 297 12.90 3.42 21.02
N VAL A 298 13.87 4.10 21.64
CA VAL A 298 14.13 5.54 21.41
C VAL A 298 14.31 5.92 19.94
N PRO A 299 15.09 5.21 19.10
CA PRO A 299 15.18 5.54 17.67
C PRO A 299 13.82 5.50 16.96
N PHE A 300 12.95 4.57 17.35
CA PHE A 300 11.60 4.45 16.78
C PHE A 300 10.62 5.47 17.37
N LEU A 301 10.82 5.90 18.63
CA LEU A 301 10.10 7.03 19.22
C LEU A 301 10.36 8.32 18.43
N LEU A 302 11.62 8.58 18.09
CA LEU A 302 12.01 9.75 17.30
C LEU A 302 11.46 9.70 15.87
N ILE A 303 11.57 8.55 15.20
CA ILE A 303 11.01 8.39 13.85
C ILE A 303 9.49 8.48 13.85
N GLY A 304 8.81 7.82 14.79
CA GLY A 304 7.35 7.87 14.88
C GLY A 304 6.85 9.29 15.16
N ALA A 305 7.53 10.04 16.04
CA ALA A 305 7.20 11.45 16.29
C ALA A 305 7.39 12.32 15.05
N TRP A 306 8.48 12.13 14.31
CA TRP A 306 8.73 12.84 13.06
C TRP A 306 7.69 12.50 11.99
N GLN A 307 7.30 11.23 11.85
CA GLN A 307 6.32 10.78 10.87
C GLN A 307 4.90 11.27 11.17
N MET A 308 4.51 11.39 12.45
CA MET A 308 3.22 11.97 12.82
C MET A 308 3.08 13.43 12.37
N ILE A 309 4.17 14.19 12.30
CA ILE A 309 4.15 15.59 11.89
C ILE A 309 3.98 15.73 10.37
N ASP A 310 4.52 14.79 9.57
CA ASP A 310 4.61 14.92 8.10
C ASP A 310 3.40 14.32 7.34
N ARG A 311 2.50 13.54 7.97
CA ARG A 311 1.31 12.85 7.35
C ARG A 311 1.58 12.00 6.08
N ARG A 312 2.82 11.89 5.58
CA ARG A 312 3.19 11.19 4.34
C ARG A 312 2.94 9.68 4.36
N ASN A 313 2.82 9.06 5.53
CA ASN A 313 2.65 7.62 5.64
C ASN A 313 1.22 7.13 5.39
N GLU A 314 0.19 7.93 5.70
CA GLU A 314 -1.20 7.54 5.37
C GLU A 314 -1.40 7.45 3.86
N ALA A 315 -0.77 8.36 3.09
CA ALA A 315 -0.73 8.26 1.64
C ALA A 315 -0.01 6.98 1.21
N LYS A 316 1.17 6.68 1.75
CA LYS A 316 1.93 5.46 1.42
C LYS A 316 1.15 4.16 1.71
N VAL A 317 0.41 4.08 2.82
CA VAL A 317 -0.38 2.88 3.17
C VAL A 317 -1.56 2.72 2.20
N ARG A 318 -2.30 3.79 1.91
CA ARG A 318 -3.39 3.78 0.92
C ARG A 318 -2.89 3.40 -0.49
N MET A 319 -1.70 3.87 -0.85
CA MET A 319 -1.06 3.52 -2.13
C MET A 319 -0.71 2.03 -2.24
N ILE A 320 -0.17 1.42 -1.17
CA ILE A 320 0.18 -0.02 -1.15
C ILE A 320 -1.08 -0.87 -1.36
N GLU A 321 -2.17 -0.53 -0.68
CA GLU A 321 -3.43 -1.25 -0.79
C GLU A 321 -4.01 -1.18 -2.21
N ARG A 322 -4.04 0.02 -2.80
CA ARG A 322 -4.57 0.19 -4.16
C ARG A 322 -3.74 -0.55 -5.20
N GLN A 323 -2.41 -0.57 -5.07
CA GLN A 323 -1.57 -1.36 -5.96
C GLN A 323 -1.85 -2.86 -5.83
N SER A 324 -2.04 -3.36 -4.61
CA SER A 324 -2.45 -4.76 -4.39
C SER A 324 -3.81 -5.05 -5.06
N ARG A 325 -4.81 -4.19 -4.85
CA ARG A 325 -6.14 -4.31 -5.49
C ARG A 325 -6.08 -4.23 -7.03
N ARG A 326 -5.19 -3.39 -7.59
CA ARG A 326 -4.96 -3.26 -9.04
C ARG A 326 -4.20 -4.42 -9.68
N SER A 327 -3.44 -5.17 -8.87
CA SER A 327 -2.69 -6.36 -9.30
C SER A 327 -3.54 -7.64 -9.31
N GLN A 328 -4.76 -7.57 -8.78
CA GLN A 328 -5.71 -8.67 -8.76
C GLN A 328 -6.21 -9.00 -10.17
N SER A 329 -6.23 -10.29 -10.51
CA SER A 329 -6.77 -10.75 -11.78
C SER A 329 -8.27 -11.02 -11.64
N TRP A 330 -9.07 -10.54 -12.59
CA TRP A 330 -10.54 -10.67 -12.58
C TRP A 330 -11.02 -11.36 -13.84
N LEU A 331 -11.97 -12.28 -13.70
CA LEU A 331 -12.69 -12.89 -14.82
C LEU A 331 -14.17 -12.54 -14.70
N ILE A 332 -14.64 -11.66 -15.57
CA ILE A 332 -16.07 -11.34 -15.70
C ILE A 332 -16.71 -12.39 -16.61
N ARG A 333 -17.80 -13.00 -16.18
CA ARG A 333 -18.44 -14.14 -16.87
C ARG A 333 -19.91 -13.88 -17.18
N ASP A 334 -20.38 -14.53 -18.24
CA ASP A 334 -21.77 -14.55 -18.69
C ASP A 334 -22.41 -13.16 -18.85
N VAL A 335 -21.64 -12.20 -19.36
CA VAL A 335 -22.06 -10.80 -19.47
C VAL A 335 -22.30 -10.40 -20.93
N ARG A 336 -23.24 -9.47 -21.18
CA ARG A 336 -23.33 -8.76 -22.46
C ARG A 336 -22.22 -7.71 -22.52
N ILE A 337 -21.48 -7.62 -23.60
CA ILE A 337 -20.38 -6.65 -23.74
C ILE A 337 -20.72 -5.65 -24.84
N PHE A 338 -20.94 -4.40 -24.47
CA PHE A 338 -20.92 -3.26 -25.39
C PHE A 338 -19.47 -2.77 -25.52
N THR A 339 -18.89 -2.83 -26.71
CA THR A 339 -17.45 -2.59 -26.90
C THR A 339 -17.05 -1.12 -26.96
N GLY A 340 -18.01 -0.19 -27.02
CA GLY A 340 -17.78 1.25 -27.12
C GLY A 340 -17.72 1.79 -28.55
N ASP A 341 -17.56 0.94 -29.56
CA ASP A 341 -17.56 1.29 -30.99
C ASP A 341 -18.86 0.89 -31.71
N GLY A 342 -19.92 0.62 -30.93
CA GLY A 342 -21.24 0.23 -31.44
C GLY A 342 -21.43 -1.29 -31.56
N SER A 343 -20.38 -2.10 -31.42
CA SER A 343 -20.52 -3.56 -31.45
C SER A 343 -20.98 -4.13 -30.10
N VAL A 344 -21.72 -5.24 -30.16
CA VAL A 344 -22.28 -5.92 -28.98
C VAL A 344 -21.98 -7.41 -29.05
N ILE A 345 -21.43 -7.95 -27.96
CA ILE A 345 -21.31 -9.39 -27.73
C ILE A 345 -22.41 -9.78 -26.75
N GLU A 346 -23.44 -10.47 -27.23
CA GLU A 346 -24.64 -10.77 -26.41
C GLU A 346 -24.35 -11.65 -25.19
N ARG A 347 -23.35 -12.54 -25.31
CA ARG A 347 -22.85 -13.35 -24.20
C ARG A 347 -21.35 -13.55 -24.33
N GLY A 348 -20.62 -13.10 -23.34
CA GLY A 348 -19.18 -13.24 -23.31
C GLY A 348 -18.59 -13.19 -21.91
N GLY A 349 -17.27 -13.13 -21.89
CA GLY A 349 -16.51 -12.85 -20.67
C GLY A 349 -15.28 -12.03 -20.96
N LEU A 350 -14.67 -11.50 -19.90
CA LEU A 350 -13.52 -10.62 -20.01
C LEU A 350 -12.53 -10.92 -18.88
N LEU A 351 -11.28 -11.18 -19.27
CA LEU A 351 -10.17 -11.38 -18.34
C LEU A 351 -9.39 -10.07 -18.18
N ILE A 352 -9.25 -9.62 -16.94
CA ILE A 352 -8.47 -8.47 -16.52
C ILE A 352 -7.22 -8.99 -15.80
N ARG A 353 -6.05 -8.52 -16.20
CA ARG A 353 -4.77 -8.80 -15.53
C ARG A 353 -3.89 -7.57 -15.57
N ASN A 354 -3.18 -7.28 -14.48
CA ASN A 354 -2.26 -6.14 -14.38
C ASN A 354 -2.89 -4.82 -14.85
N SER A 355 -4.11 -4.53 -14.38
CA SER A 355 -4.86 -3.32 -14.72
C SER A 355 -5.34 -3.17 -16.17
N ARG A 356 -5.16 -4.19 -17.02
CA ARG A 356 -5.52 -4.18 -18.45
C ARG A 356 -6.46 -5.31 -18.83
N ILE A 357 -7.16 -5.12 -19.94
CA ILE A 357 -7.95 -6.17 -20.60
C ILE A 357 -6.96 -7.12 -21.28
N GLU A 358 -6.85 -8.34 -20.79
CA GLU A 358 -5.96 -9.36 -21.36
C GLU A 358 -6.64 -10.08 -22.52
N GLN A 359 -7.88 -10.54 -22.29
CA GLN A 359 -8.63 -11.33 -23.27
C GLN A 359 -10.13 -11.11 -23.17
N ILE A 360 -10.81 -11.19 -24.31
CA ILE A 360 -12.27 -11.16 -24.44
C ILE A 360 -12.72 -12.51 -25.00
N TYR A 361 -13.74 -13.10 -24.39
CA TYR A 361 -14.33 -14.36 -24.80
C TYR A 361 -15.70 -14.08 -25.42
N ALA A 362 -15.88 -14.42 -26.70
CA ALA A 362 -17.21 -14.47 -27.31
C ALA A 362 -17.80 -15.86 -27.03
N GLY A 363 -18.76 -15.94 -26.11
CA GLY A 363 -19.31 -17.21 -25.60
C GLY A 363 -18.88 -17.54 -24.17
N ALA A 364 -18.81 -18.84 -23.85
CA ALA A 364 -18.52 -19.30 -22.50
C ALA A 364 -17.06 -18.98 -22.10
N ALA A 365 -16.89 -18.28 -20.99
CA ALA A 365 -15.60 -18.00 -20.40
C ALA A 365 -15.07 -19.23 -19.60
N PRO A 366 -13.73 -19.41 -19.52
CA PRO A 366 -13.11 -20.53 -18.81
C PRO A 366 -13.46 -20.54 -17.30
N ASP A 367 -13.09 -21.63 -16.61
CA ASP A 367 -13.20 -21.66 -15.15
C ASP A 367 -12.21 -20.63 -14.54
N PRO A 368 -12.65 -19.82 -13.57
CA PRO A 368 -11.80 -18.86 -12.86
C PRO A 368 -10.49 -19.46 -12.32
N LYS A 369 -10.49 -20.73 -11.90
CA LYS A 369 -9.31 -21.42 -11.38
C LYS A 369 -8.25 -21.67 -12.45
N ASP A 370 -8.68 -22.03 -13.66
CA ASP A 370 -7.76 -22.35 -14.77
C ASP A 370 -6.94 -21.12 -15.19
N VAL A 371 -7.54 -19.93 -15.09
CA VAL A 371 -6.90 -18.66 -15.42
C VAL A 371 -6.34 -17.91 -14.19
N ARG A 372 -6.47 -18.47 -12.99
CA ARG A 372 -6.07 -17.88 -11.70
C ARG A 372 -6.63 -16.46 -11.51
N ALA A 373 -7.94 -16.29 -11.69
CA ALA A 373 -8.61 -15.01 -11.54
C ALA A 373 -9.83 -15.12 -10.62
N GLU A 374 -10.21 -14.02 -9.98
CA GLU A 374 -11.45 -13.94 -9.21
C GLU A 374 -12.64 -13.75 -10.15
N ALA A 375 -13.71 -14.51 -9.91
CA ALA A 375 -14.90 -14.49 -10.75
C ALA A 375 -15.84 -13.33 -10.43
N VAL A 376 -16.33 -12.65 -11.46
CA VAL A 376 -17.49 -11.76 -11.36
C VAL A 376 -18.58 -12.30 -12.27
N GLU A 377 -19.54 -12.99 -11.67
CA GLU A 377 -20.70 -13.52 -12.39
C GLU A 377 -21.65 -12.37 -12.73
N ALA A 378 -21.82 -12.11 -14.02
CA ALA A 378 -22.55 -10.95 -14.54
C ALA A 378 -23.66 -11.34 -15.53
N GLY A 379 -24.27 -12.51 -15.30
CA GLY A 379 -25.49 -12.98 -15.98
C GLY A 379 -26.60 -11.93 -16.01
N GLY A 380 -27.14 -11.65 -17.20
CA GLY A 380 -28.23 -10.68 -17.41
C GLY A 380 -27.81 -9.21 -17.28
N ARG A 381 -26.52 -8.93 -17.12
CA ARG A 381 -25.95 -7.58 -17.00
C ARG A 381 -25.25 -7.17 -18.28
N THR A 382 -25.00 -5.87 -18.40
CA THR A 382 -24.22 -5.30 -19.51
C THR A 382 -22.92 -4.68 -18.99
N LEU A 383 -21.82 -5.09 -19.59
CA LEU A 383 -20.47 -4.55 -19.45
C LEU A 383 -20.24 -3.54 -20.57
N LEU A 384 -19.76 -2.35 -20.22
CA LEU A 384 -19.40 -1.27 -21.14
C LEU A 384 -18.10 -0.60 -20.68
N PRO A 385 -17.40 0.15 -21.56
CA PRO A 385 -16.37 1.08 -21.11
C PRO A 385 -16.98 2.01 -20.05
N ALA A 386 -16.21 2.35 -19.02
CA ALA A 386 -16.66 3.35 -18.06
C ALA A 386 -16.93 4.68 -18.78
N LEU A 387 -17.89 5.44 -18.27
CA LEU A 387 -18.30 6.70 -18.88
C LEU A 387 -17.19 7.75 -18.70
N ILE A 388 -17.12 8.69 -19.64
CA ILE A 388 -16.18 9.81 -19.62
C ILE A 388 -16.98 11.11 -19.63
N ASP A 389 -16.89 11.87 -18.53
CA ASP A 389 -17.51 13.21 -18.47
C ASP A 389 -16.55 14.24 -19.07
N SER A 390 -17.02 15.01 -20.05
CA SER A 390 -16.19 15.99 -20.77
C SER A 390 -16.59 17.42 -20.43
N GLY A 391 -15.64 18.35 -20.43
CA GLY A 391 -15.95 19.76 -20.14
C GLY A 391 -16.22 20.05 -18.68
N VAL A 392 -15.74 19.17 -17.79
CA VAL A 392 -16.00 19.27 -16.35
C VAL A 392 -15.17 20.41 -15.74
N ALA A 393 -15.84 21.30 -15.01
CA ALA A 393 -15.19 22.17 -14.05
C ALA A 393 -15.16 21.48 -12.68
N LEU A 394 -13.96 21.23 -12.13
CA LEU A 394 -13.81 20.65 -10.79
C LEU A 394 -14.10 21.70 -9.72
N SER A 395 -15.38 21.99 -9.50
CA SER A 395 -15.87 23.01 -8.56
C SER A 395 -17.20 22.60 -7.93
N GLN A 396 -17.49 23.06 -6.71
CA GLN A 396 -18.82 22.89 -6.11
C GLN A 396 -19.92 23.63 -6.89
N PRO A 397 -21.20 23.24 -6.69
CA PRO A 397 -22.34 24.09 -7.05
C PRO A 397 -22.13 25.53 -6.60
N GLY A 398 -22.31 26.48 -7.52
CA GLY A 398 -22.04 27.90 -7.27
C GLY A 398 -20.57 28.35 -7.43
N GLY A 399 -19.67 27.48 -7.90
CA GLY A 399 -18.32 27.85 -8.36
C GLY A 399 -17.24 27.91 -7.26
N ARG A 400 -17.50 27.37 -6.06
CA ARG A 400 -16.49 27.30 -4.98
C ARG A 400 -15.51 26.16 -5.23
N VAL A 401 -14.22 26.40 -4.99
CA VAL A 401 -13.15 25.41 -5.21
C VAL A 401 -12.42 25.11 -3.90
N SER A 402 -12.35 23.83 -3.50
CA SER A 402 -11.56 23.37 -2.36
C SER A 402 -11.09 21.93 -2.58
N GLN A 403 -9.97 21.53 -1.95
CA GLN A 403 -9.45 20.16 -2.08
C GLN A 403 -10.48 19.11 -1.63
N LYS A 404 -11.15 19.34 -0.49
CA LYS A 404 -12.18 18.45 0.04
C LYS A 404 -13.33 18.26 -0.96
N ALA A 405 -13.80 19.36 -1.55
CA ALA A 405 -14.87 19.31 -2.54
C ALA A 405 -14.48 18.52 -3.81
N ILE A 406 -13.24 18.67 -4.27
CA ILE A 406 -12.75 17.93 -5.43
C ILE A 406 -12.65 16.44 -5.11
N GLU A 407 -12.15 16.08 -3.93
CA GLU A 407 -12.08 14.68 -3.50
C GLU A 407 -13.48 14.06 -3.43
N GLU A 408 -14.46 14.77 -2.85
CA GLU A 408 -15.87 14.32 -2.79
C GLU A 408 -16.48 14.17 -4.19
N ALA A 409 -16.21 15.12 -5.10
CA ALA A 409 -16.65 15.06 -6.49
C ALA A 409 -16.09 13.83 -7.22
N LEU A 410 -14.80 13.55 -7.04
CA LEU A 410 -14.14 12.38 -7.64
C LEU A 410 -14.73 11.06 -7.14
N LYS A 411 -15.06 10.98 -5.84
CA LYS A 411 -15.76 9.82 -5.26
C LYS A 411 -17.15 9.67 -5.86
N ALA A 412 -17.88 10.76 -6.06
CA ALA A 412 -19.21 10.74 -6.68
C ALA A 412 -19.17 10.23 -8.13
N TYR A 413 -18.21 10.72 -8.93
CA TYR A 413 -17.97 10.24 -10.29
C TYR A 413 -17.66 8.73 -10.32
N ALA A 414 -16.71 8.27 -9.50
CA ALA A 414 -16.36 6.86 -9.43
C ALA A 414 -17.55 5.99 -8.97
N TYR A 415 -18.37 6.50 -8.03
CA TYR A 415 -19.59 5.83 -7.57
C TYR A 415 -20.62 5.65 -8.69
N CYS A 416 -20.67 6.60 -9.63
CA CYS A 416 -21.62 6.64 -10.75
C CYS A 416 -21.08 5.99 -12.03
N GLY A 417 -19.95 5.27 -11.97
CA GLY A 417 -19.42 4.56 -13.13
C GLY A 417 -18.69 5.44 -14.13
N VAL A 418 -18.32 6.67 -13.73
CA VAL A 418 -17.46 7.55 -14.52
C VAL A 418 -16.01 7.18 -14.24
N GLY A 419 -15.31 6.76 -15.28
CA GLY A 419 -13.94 6.24 -15.21
C GLY A 419 -12.87 7.26 -15.58
N ALA A 420 -13.25 8.33 -16.30
CA ALA A 420 -12.36 9.43 -16.63
C ALA A 420 -13.11 10.77 -16.73
N LEU A 421 -12.38 11.86 -16.47
CA LEU A 421 -12.86 13.23 -16.64
C LEU A 421 -11.96 13.94 -17.65
N ALA A 422 -12.55 14.46 -18.72
CA ALA A 422 -11.87 15.32 -19.68
C ALA A 422 -12.05 16.78 -19.25
N VAL A 423 -11.01 17.33 -18.64
CA VAL A 423 -11.02 18.68 -18.04
C VAL A 423 -10.33 19.66 -18.99
N PRO A 424 -11.05 20.64 -19.57
CA PRO A 424 -10.43 21.74 -20.31
C PRO A 424 -9.74 22.72 -19.35
N GLN A 425 -8.61 23.30 -19.78
CA GLN A 425 -7.73 24.26 -19.09
C GLN A 425 -8.03 24.58 -17.61
N ASP A 426 -7.04 24.34 -16.75
CA ASP A 426 -7.12 24.52 -15.29
C ASP A 426 -6.31 25.73 -14.80
N PRO A 427 -6.86 26.96 -14.86
CA PRO A 427 -6.14 28.17 -14.47
C PRO A 427 -5.77 28.22 -12.98
N GLN A 428 -6.33 27.34 -12.14
CA GLN A 428 -6.07 27.30 -10.70
C GLN A 428 -5.15 26.13 -10.27
N GLY A 429 -4.73 25.26 -11.20
CA GLY A 429 -3.85 24.11 -10.94
C GLY A 429 -4.47 22.99 -10.09
N MET A 430 -5.81 22.99 -9.95
CA MET A 430 -6.55 22.02 -9.14
C MET A 430 -6.79 20.68 -9.84
N ALA A 431 -7.03 20.68 -11.15
CA ALA A 431 -7.08 19.47 -11.97
C ALA A 431 -5.69 18.78 -12.00
N ASP A 432 -4.61 19.56 -12.07
CA ASP A 432 -3.25 19.02 -11.98
C ASP A 432 -2.96 18.39 -10.61
N LEU A 433 -3.40 19.04 -9.53
CA LEU A 433 -3.31 18.47 -8.18
C LEU A 433 -4.10 17.16 -8.10
N ALA A 434 -5.36 17.18 -8.52
CA ALA A 434 -6.24 16.03 -8.50
C ALA A 434 -5.66 14.88 -9.33
N ARG A 435 -5.10 15.17 -10.52
CA ARG A 435 -4.45 14.19 -11.39
C ARG A 435 -3.29 13.51 -10.68
N ARG A 436 -2.36 14.29 -10.09
CA ARG A 436 -1.23 13.72 -9.33
C ARG A 436 -1.71 12.86 -8.14
N LYS A 437 -2.76 13.28 -7.45
CA LYS A 437 -3.32 12.57 -6.29
C LYS A 437 -4.05 11.28 -6.69
N VAL A 438 -4.76 11.26 -7.83
CA VAL A 438 -5.38 10.05 -8.37
C VAL A 438 -4.32 9.10 -8.93
N ASP A 439 -3.35 9.60 -9.70
CA ASP A 439 -2.29 8.80 -10.32
C ASP A 439 -1.39 8.13 -9.28
N SER A 440 -1.06 8.86 -8.21
CA SER A 440 -0.32 8.28 -7.07
C SER A 440 -1.14 7.24 -6.31
N GLY A 441 -2.48 7.28 -6.38
CA GLY A 441 -3.33 6.42 -5.57
C GLY A 441 -3.61 6.97 -4.18
N GLU A 442 -3.44 8.28 -3.97
CA GLU A 442 -3.84 8.96 -2.73
C GLU A 442 -5.36 9.23 -2.73
N TRP A 443 -5.92 9.75 -3.82
CA TRP A 443 -7.36 10.04 -3.98
C TRP A 443 -8.06 9.03 -4.85
N LEU A 444 -9.23 8.56 -4.43
CA LEU A 444 -10.02 7.61 -5.21
C LEU A 444 -10.88 8.41 -6.20
N GLY A 445 -10.86 8.03 -7.47
CA GLY A 445 -11.61 8.75 -8.47
C GLY A 445 -11.31 8.30 -9.91
N PRO A 446 -12.05 8.87 -10.86
CA PRO A 446 -11.77 8.76 -12.29
C PRO A 446 -10.38 9.31 -12.65
N GLU A 447 -9.81 8.81 -13.75
CA GLU A 447 -8.59 9.37 -14.36
C GLU A 447 -8.86 10.79 -14.87
N ILE A 448 -7.93 11.72 -14.64
CA ILE A 448 -8.07 13.11 -15.09
C ILE A 448 -7.26 13.30 -16.36
N LEU A 449 -7.97 13.54 -17.46
CA LEU A 449 -7.43 13.69 -18.79
C LEU A 449 -7.34 15.18 -19.15
N PRO A 450 -6.15 15.70 -19.51
CA PRO A 450 -6.06 17.02 -20.09
C PRO A 450 -6.70 16.97 -21.48
N ALA A 451 -7.75 17.75 -21.69
CA ALA A 451 -8.48 17.77 -22.95
C ALA A 451 -8.47 19.17 -23.58
N PRO A 452 -8.36 19.29 -24.91
CA PRO A 452 -8.62 20.55 -25.59
C PRO A 452 -10.09 20.98 -25.35
N PRO A 453 -10.41 22.27 -25.47
CA PRO A 453 -11.80 22.73 -25.43
C PRO A 453 -12.59 22.01 -26.52
N ALA A 454 -13.56 21.19 -26.11
CA ALA A 454 -14.47 20.48 -27.00
C ALA A 454 -15.83 21.19 -27.04
N PRO A 455 -16.60 21.07 -28.14
CA PRO A 455 -18.01 21.46 -28.12
C PRO A 455 -18.74 20.53 -27.14
N VAL A 456 -19.06 21.08 -25.98
CA VAL A 456 -19.80 20.40 -24.92
C VAL A 456 -21.21 20.97 -24.89
N LEU A 457 -22.19 20.08 -24.81
CA LEU A 457 -23.60 20.43 -24.66
C LEU A 457 -24.14 19.70 -23.43
N SER A 458 -24.83 20.43 -22.56
CA SER A 458 -25.45 19.88 -21.35
C SER A 458 -26.94 20.22 -21.32
N LEU A 459 -27.77 19.24 -21.67
CA LEU A 459 -29.22 19.30 -21.49
C LEU A 459 -29.59 19.37 -20.01
N THR A 460 -28.79 18.79 -19.13
CA THR A 460 -28.95 18.83 -17.67
C THR A 460 -28.83 20.26 -17.16
N ALA A 461 -27.82 21.02 -17.62
CA ALA A 461 -27.70 22.43 -17.30
C ALA A 461 -28.89 23.25 -17.84
N ALA A 462 -29.36 22.93 -19.05
CA ALA A 462 -30.50 23.60 -19.66
C ALA A 462 -31.83 23.29 -18.94
N GLN A 463 -32.05 22.04 -18.52
CA GLN A 463 -33.24 21.58 -17.79
C GLN A 463 -33.33 22.24 -16.40
N THR A 464 -32.21 22.25 -15.68
CA THR A 464 -32.13 22.93 -14.37
C THR A 464 -32.30 24.44 -14.49
N THR A 465 -31.85 25.04 -15.60
CA THR A 465 -32.12 26.46 -15.91
C THR A 465 -33.58 26.70 -16.29
N ALA A 466 -34.25 25.72 -16.90
CA ALA A 466 -35.69 25.76 -17.15
C ALA A 466 -36.55 25.57 -15.89
N GLY A 467 -35.92 25.26 -14.75
CA GLY A 467 -36.60 25.10 -13.45
C GLY A 467 -36.99 23.66 -13.12
N ASP A 468 -36.65 22.68 -13.97
CA ASP A 468 -36.87 21.27 -13.67
C ASP A 468 -35.67 20.68 -12.91
N LEU A 469 -35.96 20.18 -11.70
CA LEU A 469 -35.00 19.65 -10.75
C LEU A 469 -35.12 18.13 -10.59
N SER A 470 -35.61 17.44 -11.63
CA SER A 470 -35.64 15.97 -11.72
C SER A 470 -34.33 15.32 -11.30
N LEU A 471 -33.18 15.86 -11.74
CA LEU A 471 -31.83 15.41 -11.36
C LEU A 471 -31.63 15.23 -9.83
N LEU A 472 -32.21 16.12 -9.01
CA LEU A 472 -32.08 16.03 -7.55
C LEU A 472 -32.82 14.82 -6.97
N ARG A 473 -33.84 14.32 -7.68
CA ARG A 473 -34.71 13.21 -7.27
C ARG A 473 -34.29 11.87 -7.88
N ASP A 474 -33.31 11.87 -8.78
CA ASP A 474 -32.81 10.64 -9.38
C ASP A 474 -32.22 9.68 -8.35
N ASP A 475 -32.38 8.38 -8.61
CA ASP A 475 -31.94 7.31 -7.71
C ASP A 475 -30.45 7.43 -7.34
N LEU A 476 -29.57 7.71 -8.31
CA LEU A 476 -28.13 7.87 -8.04
C LEU A 476 -27.84 9.09 -7.16
N SER A 477 -28.56 10.20 -7.38
CA SER A 477 -28.45 11.40 -6.57
C SER A 477 -28.85 11.11 -5.11
N GLN A 478 -29.98 10.44 -4.91
CA GLN A 478 -30.51 10.07 -3.60
C GLN A 478 -29.65 9.01 -2.87
N GLN A 479 -28.99 8.12 -3.62
CA GLN A 479 -28.13 7.08 -3.04
C GLN A 479 -26.82 7.65 -2.48
N PHE A 480 -26.19 8.59 -3.21
CA PHE A 480 -24.86 9.08 -2.88
C PHE A 480 -24.86 10.37 -2.03
N PHE A 481 -25.74 11.32 -2.34
CA PHE A 481 -25.75 12.62 -1.68
C PHE A 481 -26.71 12.63 -0.47
N PRO A 482 -26.33 13.29 0.64
CA PRO A 482 -27.23 13.44 1.79
C PRO A 482 -28.50 14.23 1.44
N ALA A 483 -29.63 13.85 2.04
CA ALA A 483 -30.90 14.56 1.85
C ALA A 483 -30.84 16.07 2.19
N PRO A 484 -30.17 16.51 3.29
CA PRO A 484 -30.02 17.94 3.58
C PRO A 484 -29.26 18.70 2.49
N TYR A 485 -28.23 18.08 1.91
CA TYR A 485 -27.47 18.65 0.81
C TYR A 485 -28.36 18.86 -0.42
N LEU A 486 -29.12 17.84 -0.83
CA LEU A 486 -30.04 17.95 -1.98
C LEU A 486 -31.15 18.99 -1.73
N GLN A 487 -31.66 19.10 -0.51
CA GLN A 487 -32.63 20.14 -0.13
C GLN A 487 -32.02 21.55 -0.22
N SER A 488 -30.76 21.73 0.20
CA SER A 488 -30.06 23.01 0.08
C SER A 488 -29.87 23.42 -1.39
N LEU A 489 -29.64 22.46 -2.27
CA LEU A 489 -29.54 22.71 -3.70
C LEU A 489 -30.91 23.08 -4.30
N ALA A 490 -31.98 22.40 -3.88
CA ALA A 490 -33.34 22.71 -4.30
C ALA A 490 -33.78 24.12 -3.86
N SER A 491 -33.41 24.54 -2.64
CA SER A 491 -33.73 25.89 -2.16
C SER A 491 -32.97 26.96 -2.94
N LEU A 492 -31.68 26.73 -3.23
CA LEU A 492 -30.89 27.61 -4.11
C LEU A 492 -31.46 27.70 -5.52
N ALA A 493 -32.02 26.60 -6.04
CA ALA A 493 -32.70 26.57 -7.34
C ALA A 493 -33.96 27.42 -7.35
N SER A 494 -34.79 27.30 -6.32
CA SER A 494 -36.06 28.03 -6.21
C SER A 494 -35.88 29.55 -6.14
N ALA A 495 -34.70 30.03 -5.74
CA ALA A 495 -34.37 31.45 -5.70
C ALA A 495 -34.00 32.05 -7.08
N ARG A 496 -33.83 31.22 -8.12
CA ARG A 496 -33.48 31.66 -9.47
C ARG A 496 -34.72 31.73 -10.37
N LYS A 497 -34.77 32.75 -11.24
CA LYS A 497 -35.81 32.87 -12.26
C LYS A 497 -35.59 31.81 -13.35
N PRO A 498 -36.58 30.92 -13.63
CA PRO A 498 -36.44 29.90 -14.66
C PRO A 498 -36.48 30.52 -16.06
N ALA A 499 -35.79 29.87 -17.01
CA ALA A 499 -35.84 30.17 -18.43
C ALA A 499 -36.36 28.93 -19.19
N PRO A 500 -37.69 28.76 -19.35
CA PRO A 500 -38.30 27.53 -19.89
C PRO A 500 -37.81 27.14 -21.28
N GLU A 501 -37.42 28.13 -22.10
CA GLU A 501 -36.95 27.93 -23.48
C GLU A 501 -35.57 27.27 -23.57
N ALA A 502 -34.75 27.36 -22.51
CA ALA A 502 -33.36 26.91 -22.52
C ALA A 502 -33.22 25.43 -22.91
N LEU A 503 -34.10 24.57 -22.37
CA LEU A 503 -34.10 23.14 -22.65
C LEU A 503 -34.45 22.84 -24.11
N GLN A 504 -35.49 23.49 -24.65
CA GLN A 504 -35.92 23.27 -26.04
C GLN A 504 -34.87 23.76 -27.04
N GLN A 505 -34.20 24.88 -26.76
CA GLN A 505 -33.09 25.37 -27.58
C GLN A 505 -31.91 24.39 -27.56
N ALA A 506 -31.56 23.85 -26.39
CA ALA A 506 -30.47 22.88 -26.27
C ALA A 506 -30.79 21.54 -26.96
N ILE A 507 -32.03 21.06 -26.88
CA ILE A 507 -32.51 19.88 -27.63
C ILE A 507 -32.40 20.12 -29.14
N GLY A 508 -32.82 21.30 -29.62
CA GLY A 508 -32.70 21.69 -31.02
C GLY A 508 -31.25 21.68 -31.50
N ALA A 509 -30.33 22.23 -30.70
CA ALA A 509 -28.90 22.24 -31.00
C ALA A 509 -28.30 20.82 -31.04
N LEU A 510 -28.71 19.93 -30.13
CA LEU A 510 -28.26 18.53 -30.12
C LEU A 510 -28.71 17.78 -31.38
N ARG A 511 -29.97 17.96 -31.79
CA ARG A 511 -30.51 17.34 -33.02
C ARG A 511 -29.81 17.85 -34.27
N LEU A 512 -29.60 19.16 -34.36
CA LEU A 512 -28.89 19.79 -35.48
C LEU A 512 -27.45 19.27 -35.58
N ALA A 513 -26.74 19.15 -34.46
CA ALA A 513 -25.38 18.61 -34.44
C ALA A 513 -25.33 17.18 -35.00
N ARG A 514 -26.31 16.34 -34.61
CA ARG A 514 -26.43 14.99 -35.15
C ARG A 514 -26.71 14.97 -36.65
N GLU A 515 -27.60 15.82 -37.14
CA GLU A 515 -27.88 15.96 -38.58
C GLU A 515 -26.64 16.37 -39.38
N GLN A 516 -25.75 17.17 -38.78
CA GLN A 516 -24.47 17.57 -39.35
C GLN A 516 -23.38 16.48 -39.27
N GLY A 517 -23.72 15.28 -38.80
CA GLY A 517 -22.83 14.12 -38.80
C GLY A 517 -21.93 14.02 -37.55
N GLY A 518 -22.20 14.75 -36.48
CA GLY A 518 -21.40 14.67 -35.26
C GLY A 518 -22.14 15.05 -33.98
N LEU A 519 -22.18 14.13 -33.00
CA LEU A 519 -22.67 14.45 -31.67
C LEU A 519 -21.61 15.20 -30.85
N PRO A 520 -21.97 16.19 -30.01
CA PRO A 520 -21.05 16.82 -29.07
C PRO A 520 -20.55 15.82 -28.01
N SER A 521 -19.74 16.26 -27.06
CA SER A 521 -19.50 15.47 -25.85
C SER A 521 -20.61 15.72 -24.83
N PRO A 522 -21.22 14.67 -24.24
CA PRO A 522 -22.16 14.83 -23.14
C PRO A 522 -21.41 15.32 -21.90
N SER A 523 -22.10 16.12 -21.07
CA SER A 523 -21.57 16.53 -19.77
C SER A 523 -22.64 16.68 -18.71
N GLY A 524 -22.34 16.14 -17.53
CA GLY A 524 -23.17 16.30 -16.34
C GLY A 524 -22.93 17.60 -15.57
N GLY A 525 -21.94 18.41 -15.99
CA GLY A 525 -21.49 19.58 -15.22
C GLY A 525 -21.07 20.80 -16.02
N ALA A 526 -20.94 20.71 -17.35
CA ALA A 526 -20.53 21.87 -18.15
C ALA A 526 -21.59 22.97 -18.20
N GLY A 527 -21.20 24.21 -17.85
CA GLY A 527 -22.02 25.42 -18.03
C GLY A 527 -23.21 25.59 -17.08
N GLY A 528 -23.52 24.59 -16.24
CA GLY A 528 -24.60 24.64 -15.26
C GLY A 528 -24.17 25.18 -13.90
N TRP A 529 -25.05 25.91 -13.22
CA TRP A 529 -24.82 26.39 -11.86
C TRP A 529 -25.11 25.33 -10.79
N LEU A 530 -26.00 24.38 -11.12
CA LEU A 530 -26.35 23.21 -10.32
C LEU A 530 -25.61 21.99 -10.89
N GLN A 531 -24.45 21.65 -10.32
CA GLN A 531 -23.61 20.54 -10.78
C GLN A 531 -23.65 19.40 -9.76
N LEU A 532 -24.24 18.26 -10.11
CA LEU A 532 -24.11 17.02 -9.34
C LEU A 532 -23.13 16.09 -10.05
N HIS A 533 -21.87 16.15 -9.61
CA HIS A 533 -20.79 15.31 -10.11
C HIS A 533 -21.13 13.82 -9.99
N GLY A 534 -21.03 13.08 -11.08
CA GLY A 534 -21.45 11.67 -11.16
C GLY A 534 -22.84 11.51 -11.76
N PRO A 535 -23.93 11.70 -10.99
CA PRO A 535 -25.30 11.47 -11.48
C PRO A 535 -25.67 12.34 -12.68
N GLY A 536 -25.12 13.58 -12.76
CA GLY A 536 -25.40 14.49 -13.86
C GLY A 536 -25.12 13.91 -15.24
N LEU A 537 -24.05 13.12 -15.41
CA LEU A 537 -23.73 12.52 -16.71
C LEU A 537 -24.70 11.40 -17.08
N VAL A 538 -25.11 10.60 -16.09
CA VAL A 538 -26.08 9.51 -16.31
C VAL A 538 -27.44 10.10 -16.70
N HIS A 539 -27.85 11.16 -16.02
CA HIS A 539 -29.08 11.91 -16.34
C HIS A 539 -29.00 12.57 -17.72
N GLU A 540 -27.86 13.19 -18.05
CA GLU A 540 -27.60 13.79 -19.36
C GLU A 540 -27.84 12.79 -20.51
N LEU A 541 -27.35 11.57 -20.38
CA LEU A 541 -27.56 10.52 -21.38
C LEU A 541 -29.04 10.11 -21.48
N GLY A 542 -29.77 10.12 -20.37
CA GLY A 542 -31.22 9.95 -20.36
C GLY A 542 -31.93 11.02 -21.19
N LEU A 543 -31.59 12.30 -20.96
CA LEU A 543 -32.15 13.43 -21.71
C LEU A 543 -31.83 13.37 -23.20
N TRP A 544 -30.64 12.89 -23.59
CA TRP A 544 -30.29 12.69 -25.00
C TRP A 544 -31.20 11.66 -25.66
N VAL A 545 -31.48 10.55 -24.98
CA VAL A 545 -32.36 9.51 -25.49
C VAL A 545 -33.81 9.99 -25.58
N GLU A 546 -34.29 10.73 -24.57
CA GLU A 546 -35.60 11.40 -24.61
C GLU A 546 -35.70 12.43 -25.74
N ALA A 547 -34.59 13.10 -26.06
CA ALA A 547 -34.47 14.01 -27.20
C ALA A 547 -34.45 13.29 -28.57
N GLY A 548 -34.40 11.95 -28.60
CA GLY A 548 -34.45 11.14 -29.83
C GLY A 548 -33.09 10.65 -30.35
N ILE A 549 -32.03 10.76 -29.53
CA ILE A 549 -30.73 10.16 -29.84
C ILE A 549 -30.78 8.65 -29.49
N PRO A 550 -30.43 7.72 -30.39
CA PRO A 550 -30.36 6.31 -30.08
C PRO A 550 -29.43 6.04 -28.90
N PRO A 551 -29.79 5.11 -28.01
CA PRO A 551 -28.96 4.76 -26.86
C PRO A 551 -27.52 4.39 -27.22
N GLY A 552 -27.31 3.65 -28.32
CA GLY A 552 -25.98 3.29 -28.82
C GLY A 552 -25.13 4.52 -29.17
N ASP A 553 -25.70 5.50 -29.87
CA ASP A 553 -25.03 6.74 -30.24
C ASP A 553 -24.68 7.57 -28.99
N ALA A 554 -25.59 7.65 -28.01
CA ALA A 554 -25.38 8.34 -26.75
C ALA A 554 -24.26 7.68 -25.92
N LEU A 555 -24.25 6.34 -25.83
CA LEU A 555 -23.20 5.59 -25.15
C LEU A 555 -21.84 5.75 -25.84
N MET A 556 -21.78 5.70 -27.16
CA MET A 556 -20.56 5.96 -27.92
C MET A 556 -20.03 7.37 -27.67
N ALA A 557 -20.92 8.37 -27.60
CA ALA A 557 -20.56 9.76 -27.31
C ALA A 557 -19.90 9.92 -25.93
N ALA A 558 -20.35 9.16 -24.92
CA ALA A 558 -19.79 9.16 -23.57
C ALA A 558 -18.64 8.15 -23.34
N THR A 559 -18.25 7.37 -24.35
CA THR A 559 -17.19 6.35 -24.22
C THR A 559 -16.10 6.55 -25.25
N ALA A 560 -16.16 5.87 -26.40
CA ALA A 560 -15.12 5.89 -27.41
C ALA A 560 -14.88 7.30 -27.98
N ALA A 561 -15.94 8.03 -28.32
CA ALA A 561 -15.81 9.36 -28.92
C ALA A 561 -15.25 10.38 -27.92
N ALA A 562 -15.66 10.31 -26.66
CA ALA A 562 -15.09 11.14 -25.58
C ALA A 562 -13.60 10.83 -25.36
N ALA A 563 -13.22 9.55 -25.37
CA ALA A 563 -11.82 9.15 -25.23
C ALA A 563 -10.96 9.66 -26.40
N ASP A 564 -11.46 9.58 -27.63
CA ASP A 564 -10.76 10.08 -28.82
C ASP A 564 -10.54 11.60 -28.75
N ARG A 565 -11.57 12.36 -28.38
CA ARG A 565 -11.47 13.83 -28.20
C ARG A 565 -10.50 14.23 -27.10
N ALA A 566 -10.42 13.42 -26.04
CA ALA A 566 -9.47 13.62 -24.95
C ALA A 566 -8.06 13.09 -25.24
N GLY A 567 -7.80 12.55 -26.45
CA GLY A 567 -6.51 11.98 -26.83
C GLY A 567 -6.16 10.66 -26.11
N ALA A 568 -7.15 9.99 -25.52
CA ALA A 568 -7.00 8.76 -24.73
C ALA A 568 -7.60 7.51 -25.40
N GLY A 569 -8.04 7.60 -26.66
CA GLY A 569 -8.69 6.50 -27.40
C GLY A 569 -7.84 5.24 -27.61
N ASN A 570 -6.52 5.35 -27.45
CA ASN A 570 -5.57 4.23 -27.45
C ASN A 570 -5.52 3.45 -26.12
N ARG A 571 -6.15 3.97 -25.06
CA ARG A 571 -6.14 3.39 -23.71
C ARG A 571 -7.53 3.20 -23.10
N LEU A 572 -8.49 4.07 -23.43
CA LEU A 572 -9.81 4.15 -22.80
C LEU A 572 -10.94 4.21 -23.84
N GLY A 573 -12.19 4.10 -23.34
CA GLY A 573 -13.41 4.29 -24.13
C GLY A 573 -13.81 3.11 -25.02
N ARG A 574 -13.01 2.05 -25.08
CA ARG A 574 -13.29 0.82 -25.84
C ARG A 574 -12.89 -0.43 -25.06
N ILE A 575 -13.61 -1.52 -25.28
CA ILE A 575 -13.28 -2.84 -24.74
C ILE A 575 -12.54 -3.64 -25.82
N ARG A 576 -11.22 -3.65 -25.72
CA ARG A 576 -10.31 -4.40 -26.62
C ARG A 576 -9.09 -4.90 -25.83
N PRO A 577 -8.46 -6.03 -26.22
CA PRO A 577 -7.24 -6.48 -25.56
C PRO A 577 -6.14 -5.41 -25.57
N GLY A 578 -5.43 -5.26 -24.45
CA GLY A 578 -4.36 -4.28 -24.24
C GLY A 578 -4.80 -2.92 -23.68
N LEU A 579 -6.09 -2.55 -23.81
CA LEU A 579 -6.67 -1.33 -23.26
C LEU A 579 -6.70 -1.39 -21.71
N ASP A 580 -6.77 -0.22 -21.07
CA ASP A 580 -6.90 -0.15 -19.61
C ASP A 580 -8.29 -0.68 -19.18
N ALA A 581 -8.33 -1.48 -18.11
CA ALA A 581 -9.58 -2.07 -17.62
C ALA A 581 -10.38 -1.07 -16.78
N THR A 582 -10.81 0.02 -17.41
CA THR A 582 -11.71 1.02 -16.83
C THR A 582 -13.11 0.79 -17.39
N LEU A 583 -13.93 0.07 -16.62
CA LEU A 583 -15.13 -0.61 -17.08
C LEU A 583 -16.31 -0.34 -16.14
N LEU A 584 -17.51 -0.44 -16.68
CA LEU A 584 -18.77 -0.29 -15.95
C LEU A 584 -19.66 -1.51 -16.24
N ILE A 585 -20.19 -2.12 -15.18
CA ILE A 585 -21.19 -3.19 -15.26
C ILE A 585 -22.50 -2.67 -14.66
N VAL A 586 -23.58 -2.76 -15.43
CA VAL A 586 -24.91 -2.33 -15.05
C VAL A 586 -25.93 -3.46 -15.13
N ASP A 587 -26.93 -3.43 -14.24
CA ASP A 587 -28.04 -4.37 -14.27
C ASP A 587 -29.04 -3.99 -15.39
N GLY A 588 -29.24 -4.92 -16.33
CA GLY A 588 -30.08 -4.75 -17.50
C GLY A 588 -29.33 -4.33 -18.78
N ASN A 589 -30.06 -3.87 -19.78
CA ASN A 589 -29.54 -3.48 -21.09
C ASN A 589 -29.68 -1.96 -21.33
N PRO A 590 -28.60 -1.16 -21.27
CA PRO A 590 -28.66 0.28 -21.53
C PRO A 590 -28.92 0.62 -23.00
N LEU A 591 -28.82 -0.35 -23.92
CA LEU A 591 -29.19 -0.17 -25.33
C LEU A 591 -30.72 -0.21 -25.55
N GLU A 592 -31.46 -0.84 -24.63
CA GLU A 592 -32.92 -0.89 -24.65
C GLU A 592 -33.53 0.13 -23.68
N ASP A 593 -32.97 0.25 -22.48
CA ASP A 593 -33.40 1.17 -21.43
C ASP A 593 -32.19 1.90 -20.86
N ILE A 594 -31.94 3.12 -21.33
CA ILE A 594 -30.76 3.93 -20.93
C ILE A 594 -30.68 4.15 -19.42
N ARG A 595 -31.81 4.10 -18.71
CA ARG A 595 -31.88 4.21 -17.24
C ARG A 595 -31.18 3.05 -16.52
N ALA A 596 -30.87 1.95 -17.22
CA ALA A 596 -30.01 0.89 -16.70
C ALA A 596 -28.65 1.43 -16.23
N LEU A 597 -28.16 2.54 -16.79
CA LEU A 597 -26.94 3.22 -16.32
C LEU A 597 -27.01 3.66 -14.84
N GLY A 598 -28.21 3.87 -14.29
CA GLY A 598 -28.44 4.15 -12.87
C GLY A 598 -28.32 2.91 -11.96
N ARG A 599 -28.46 1.69 -12.53
CA ARG A 599 -28.44 0.42 -11.80
C ARG A 599 -27.04 -0.21 -11.85
N ILE A 600 -26.09 0.44 -11.20
CA ILE A 600 -24.67 0.06 -11.29
C ILE A 600 -24.37 -1.17 -10.42
N HIS A 601 -23.96 -2.26 -11.04
CA HIS A 601 -23.51 -3.47 -10.36
C HIS A 601 -22.06 -3.34 -9.88
N SER A 602 -21.14 -2.89 -10.74
CA SER A 602 -19.71 -2.75 -10.42
C SER A 602 -19.02 -1.74 -11.32
N VAL A 603 -18.02 -1.06 -10.76
CA VAL A 603 -17.16 -0.12 -11.48
C VAL A 603 -15.72 -0.59 -11.34
N PHE A 604 -14.99 -0.61 -12.44
CA PHE A 604 -13.56 -0.87 -12.48
C PHE A 604 -12.84 0.38 -12.97
N VAL A 605 -11.78 0.78 -12.28
CA VAL A 605 -10.89 1.85 -12.73
C VAL A 605 -9.47 1.29 -12.79
N ARG A 606 -8.91 1.17 -13.99
CA ARG A 606 -7.58 0.56 -14.20
C ARG A 606 -7.47 -0.82 -13.52
N GLY A 607 -8.48 -1.67 -13.68
CA GLY A 607 -8.57 -3.02 -13.11
C GLY A 607 -8.87 -3.09 -11.61
N GLU A 608 -8.93 -1.96 -10.90
CA GLU A 608 -9.37 -1.89 -9.51
C GLU A 608 -10.90 -1.92 -9.44
N ARG A 609 -11.49 -2.92 -8.80
CA ARG A 609 -12.93 -2.94 -8.53
C ARG A 609 -13.27 -1.98 -7.40
N ILE A 610 -14.05 -0.94 -7.69
CA ILE A 610 -14.46 0.09 -6.73
C ILE A 610 -15.55 -0.45 -5.80
N VAL A 611 -15.34 -0.35 -4.49
CA VAL A 611 -16.32 -0.72 -3.47
C VAL A 611 -17.27 0.46 -3.23
N ARG A 612 -18.39 0.48 -3.96
CA ARG A 612 -19.37 1.60 -3.93
C ARG A 612 -19.93 1.89 -2.53
N GLY A 613 -20.14 0.86 -1.71
CA GLY A 613 -20.71 1.00 -0.36
C GLY A 613 -19.83 1.80 0.60
N GLU A 614 -18.51 1.67 0.50
CA GLU A 614 -17.55 2.43 1.31
C GLU A 614 -17.65 3.92 0.99
N LEU A 615 -17.69 4.29 -0.29
CA LEU A 615 -17.79 5.68 -0.75
C LEU A 615 -19.05 6.38 -0.28
N ALA A 616 -20.21 5.69 -0.36
CA ALA A 616 -21.47 6.23 0.12
C ALA A 616 -21.47 6.40 1.65
N SER A 617 -20.80 5.50 2.39
CA SER A 617 -20.74 5.55 3.86
C SER A 617 -19.82 6.66 4.38
N GLU A 618 -18.69 6.91 3.70
CA GLU A 618 -17.78 8.01 4.03
C GLU A 618 -18.45 9.36 3.83
N ASN A 619 -19.16 9.52 2.70
CA ASN A 619 -19.84 10.76 2.38
C ASN A 619 -20.93 11.09 3.41
N LYS A 620 -21.64 10.07 3.93
CA LYS A 620 -22.65 10.23 4.99
C LYS A 620 -22.06 10.47 6.38
N LYS A 621 -20.80 10.12 6.64
CA LYS A 621 -20.11 10.34 7.92
C LYS A 621 -19.46 11.72 8.02
N ALA A 622 -19.10 12.35 6.90
CA ALA A 622 -18.45 13.66 6.85
C ALA A 622 -19.30 14.84 7.40
N GLU A 623 -20.54 14.57 7.83
CA GLU A 623 -21.48 15.48 8.49
C GLU A 623 -21.49 15.41 10.03
N LYS A 624 -20.81 14.43 10.66
CA LYS A 624 -20.59 14.40 12.11
C LYS A 624 -19.20 14.91 12.44
#